data_AF-A0A7C6SGU5-F1
#
_entry.id   AF-A0A7C6SGU5-F1
#
_cell.length_a   1.000
_cell.length_b   1.000
_cell.length_c   1.000
_cell.angle_alpha   90.00
_cell.angle_beta   90.00
_cell.angle_gamma   90.00
#
_symmetry.space_group_name_H-M   'P 1'
#
loop_
_entity.id
_entity.type
_entity.pdbx_description
1 polymer ?
#
loop_
_entity_poly.entity_id
_entity_poly.type
_entity_poly.pdbx_seq_one_letter_code
_entity_poly.pdbx_strand_id
1 'polypeptide(L)' 'MAEKVIKLVHEKPDLTFCIPAGSSPIGMYEELVKENNAGTVDFSKVTTFNMDEYVGLTADHPQS' A
#
# COMPACT_ATOMS: atom_id res chain seq x y z
N MET A 1 6.92 6.30 8.12
CA MET A 1 5.69 5.51 7.92
C MET A 1 5.99 4.20 7.20
N ALA A 2 6.69 4.23 6.06
CA ALA A 2 7.09 3.04 5.30
C ALA A 2 7.83 1.99 6.15
N GLU A 3 8.84 2.40 6.93
CA GLU A 3 9.56 1.49 7.86
C GLU A 3 8.63 0.74 8.82
N LYS A 4 7.58 1.40 9.32
CA LYS A 4 6.61 0.79 10.23
C LYS A 4 5.78 -0.26 9.50
N VAL A 5 5.38 0.02 8.26
CA VAL A 5 4.65 -0.95 7.41
C VAL A 5 5.53 -2.15 7.09
N ILE A 6 6.78 -1.91 6.67
CA ILE A 6 7.75 -2.99 6.36
C ILE A 6 7.95 -3.89 7.57
N LYS A 7 8.19 -3.30 8.74
CA LYS A 7 8.32 -4.04 10.00
C LYS A 7 7.09 -4.92 10.27
N LEU A 8 5.89 -4.38 10.09
CA LEU A 8 4.66 -5.14 10.29
C LEU A 8 4.48 -6.27 9.28
N VAL A 9 4.93 -6.11 8.03
CA VAL A 9 4.89 -7.17 7.01
C VAL A 9 5.89 -8.28 7.35
N HIS A 10 7.07 -7.96 7.90
CA HIS A 10 7.99 -8.98 8.38
C HIS A 10 7.45 -9.74 9.60
N GLU A 11 6.80 -9.04 10.53
CA GLU A 11 6.19 -9.67 11.72
C GLU A 11 4.94 -10.48 11.37
N LYS A 12 4.18 -10.04 10.36
CA LYS A 12 2.94 -10.67 9.89
C LYS A 12 2.88 -10.63 8.36
N PRO A 13 3.40 -11.65 7.66
CA PRO A 13 3.41 -11.68 6.19
C PRO A 13 2.03 -11.67 5.54
N ASP A 14 0.99 -12.13 6.25
CA ASP A 14 -0.43 -12.08 5.84
C ASP A 14 -1.14 -10.83 6.41
N LEU A 15 -0.40 -9.74 6.62
CA LEU A 15 -0.96 -8.50 7.13
C LEU A 15 -2.09 -8.01 6.23
N THR A 16 -3.20 -7.68 6.88
CA THR A 16 -4.35 -7.05 6.25
C THR A 16 -4.48 -5.63 6.78
N PHE A 17 -4.45 -4.63 5.91
CA PHE A 17 -4.55 -3.23 6.33
C PHE A 17 -5.21 -2.30 5.31
N CYS A 18 -5.68 -1.15 5.82
CA CYS A 18 -6.30 -0.11 5.01
C CYS A 18 -5.24 0.86 4.48
N ILE A 19 -5.33 1.23 3.21
CA ILE A 19 -4.46 2.22 2.57
C ILE A 19 -5.25 3.49 2.21
N PRO A 20 -4.70 4.69 2.48
CA PRO A 20 -5.31 5.94 2.06
C PRO A 20 -4.95 6.29 0.61
N ALA A 21 -5.88 6.93 -0.10
CA ALA A 21 -5.61 7.61 -1.37
C ALA A 21 -5.00 9.01 -1.13
N GLY A 22 -4.81 9.79 -2.21
CA GLY A 22 -4.35 11.17 -2.17
C GLY A 22 -2.83 11.33 -2.16
N SER A 23 -2.37 12.58 -2.02
CA SER A 23 -0.96 12.94 -2.20
C SER A 23 -0.08 12.71 -0.97
N SER A 24 -0.65 12.80 0.23
CA SER A 24 0.09 12.62 1.50
C SER A 24 0.84 11.28 1.60
N PRO A 25 0.28 10.12 1.19
CA PRO A 25 0.99 8.85 1.26
C PRO A 25 1.94 8.55 0.08
N ILE A 26 2.07 9.44 -0.94
CA ILE A 26 2.88 9.15 -2.15
C ILE A 26 4.31 8.72 -1.78
N GLY A 27 5.02 9.53 -0.98
CA GLY A 27 6.40 9.21 -0.59
C GLY A 27 6.53 7.94 0.24
N MET A 28 5.47 7.53 0.95
CA MET A 28 5.45 6.24 1.62
C MET A 28 5.39 5.10 0.60
N TYR A 29 4.51 5.18 -0.40
CA TYR A 29 4.39 4.15 -1.43
C TYR A 29 5.65 4.02 -2.28
N GLU A 30 6.29 5.14 -2.64
CA GLU A 30 7.56 5.14 -3.37
C GLU A 30 8.64 4.34 -2.63
N GLU A 31 8.76 4.54 -1.31
CA GLU A 31 9.73 3.79 -0.50
C GLU A 31 9.36 2.30 -0.40
N LEU A 32 8.07 1.96 -0.23
CA LEU A 32 7.63 0.56 -0.19
C LEU A 32 7.93 -0.17 -1.51
N VAL A 33 7.73 0.50 -2.65
CA VAL A 33 8.05 -0.04 -3.98
C VAL A 33 9.55 -0.26 -4.14
N LYS A 34 10.36 0.72 -3.73
CA LYS A 34 11.83 0.63 -3.76
C LYS A 34 12.34 -0.56 -2.95
N GLU A 35 11.86 -0.74 -1.73
CA GLU A 35 12.26 -1.83 -0.84
C GLU A 35 11.80 -3.20 -1.38
N ASN A 36 10.60 -3.30 -1.94
CA ASN A 36 10.14 -4.52 -2.62
C ASN A 36 11.04 -4.88 -3.82
N ASN A 37 11.40 -3.90 -4.64
CA ASN A 37 12.30 -4.11 -5.78
C ASN A 37 13.72 -4.49 -5.36
N ALA A 38 14.17 -4.04 -4.19
CA ALA A 38 15.44 -4.45 -3.59
C ALA A 38 15.37 -5.85 -2.95
N GLY A 39 14.19 -6.46 -2.87
CA GLY A 39 13.96 -7.78 -2.25
C GLY A 39 14.01 -7.76 -0.73
N THR A 40 13.90 -6.59 -0.09
CA THR A 40 13.97 -6.44 1.37
C THR A 40 12.62 -6.69 2.05
N VAL A 41 11.52 -6.60 1.31
CA VAL A 41 10.15 -6.88 1.77
C VAL A 41 9.36 -7.60 0.67
N ASP A 42 8.50 -8.54 1.06
CA ASP A 42 7.62 -9.29 0.15
C ASP A 42 6.15 -9.01 0.50
N PHE A 43 5.41 -8.42 -0.44
CA PHE A 43 3.99 -8.10 -0.30
C PHE A 43 3.06 -9.17 -0.90
N SER A 44 3.58 -10.31 -1.39
CA SER A 44 2.79 -11.34 -2.10
C SER A 44 1.64 -11.96 -1.31
N LYS A 45 1.70 -11.89 0.03
CA LYS A 45 0.67 -12.40 0.96
C LYS A 45 -0.14 -11.32 1.65
N VAL A 46 0.17 -10.05 1.39
CA VAL A 46 -0.50 -8.90 2.01
C VAL A 46 -1.85 -8.68 1.33
N THR A 47 -2.85 -8.31 2.13
CA THR A 47 -4.18 -7.90 1.63
C THR A 47 -4.42 -6.44 1.99
N THR A 48 -4.81 -5.61 1.02
CA THR A 48 -5.12 -4.20 1.24
C THR A 48 -6.59 -3.90 1.00
N PHE A 49 -7.09 -2.87 1.68
CA PHE A 49 -8.39 -2.25 1.42
C PHE A 49 -8.19 -0.75 1.22
N ASN A 50 -8.82 -0.16 0.21
CA ASN A 50 -8.86 1.30 0.09
C ASN A 50 -9.81 1.89 1.14
N MET A 51 -9.45 3.06 1.67
CA MET A 51 -10.22 3.72 2.73
C MET A 51 -11.57 4.24 2.22
N ASP A 52 -11.60 4.73 0.99
CA ASP A 52 -12.77 5.27 0.32
C ASP A 52 -12.62 5.12 -1.20
N GLU A 53 -13.73 5.32 -1.91
CA GLU A 53 -13.82 5.39 -3.36
C GLU A 53 -14.95 6.35 -3.74
N TYR A 54 -14.81 7.07 -4.85
CA TYR A 54 -15.86 7.91 -5.39
C TYR A 54 -16.98 7.07 -6.01
N VAL A 55 -18.20 7.27 -5.51
CA VAL A 55 -19.39 6.63 -6.08
C VAL A 55 -19.60 7.09 -7.52
N GLY A 56 -19.64 6.14 -8.45
CA GLY A 56 -19.94 6.38 -9.87
C GLY A 56 -18.72 6.56 -10.77
N LEU A 57 -17.50 6.51 -10.22
CA LEU A 57 -16.30 6.36 -11.04
C LEU A 57 -16.09 4.89 -11.38
N THR A 58 -15.71 4.64 -12.64
CA THR A 58 -15.20 3.33 -13.06
C THR A 58 -13.76 3.19 -12.62
N ALA A 59 -13.30 1.96 -12.34
CA ALA A 59 -11.94 1.68 -11.90
C ALA A 59 -10.84 2.21 -12.86
N ASP A 60 -11.15 2.37 -14.15
CA ASP A 60 -10.20 2.93 -15.14
C ASP A 60 -10.15 4.47 -15.14
N HIS A 61 -10.94 5.14 -14.31
CA HIS A 61 -10.95 6.60 -14.25
C HIS A 61 -9.66 7.08 -13.56
N PRO A 62 -8.96 8.13 -14.06
CA PRO A 62 -7.69 8.61 -13.48
C PRO A 62 -7.76 9.12 -12.03
N GLN A 63 -8.95 9.14 -11.43
CA GLN A 63 -9.20 9.56 -10.05
C GLN A 63 -9.86 8.46 -9.21
N SER A 64 -9.93 7.23 -9.76
CA SER A 64 -10.24 5.98 -9.05
C SER A 64 -8.93 5.30 -8.63
#